data_AF-A0A2N3A7Y1-F1
#
_entry.id   AF-A0A2N3A7Y1-F1
#
_cell.length_a   1.000
_cell.length_b   1.000
_cell.length_c   1.000
_cell.angle_alpha   90.00
_cell.angle_beta   90.00
_cell.angle_gamma   90.00
#
_symmetry.space_group_name_H-M   'P 1'
#
loop_
_entity.id
_entity.type
_entity.pdbx_description
1 polymer ?
#
loop_
_entity_poly.entity_id
_entity_poly.type
_entity_poly.pdbx_seq_one_letter_code
_entity_poly.pdbx_strand_id
1 'polypeptide(L)'
;MAQNLTINSKFDLLMKKITIIIAIALTIVFTSCKKDRFDNIDPKPVNMEELTVPSNFDWKTTKDIQLTMSAPSNGIVEVSNSQNIAYQKAFLTPGTTYTMKLTLPTYEKP
;
A
#
# COMPACT_ATOMS: atom_id res chain seq x y z
N MET A 1 -35.44 58.93 -41.32
CA MET A 1 -34.36 57.98 -41.68
C MET A 1 -33.48 57.52 -40.50
N ALA A 2 -33.38 58.24 -39.37
CA ALA A 2 -32.49 57.87 -38.25
C ALA A 2 -32.95 56.65 -37.41
N GLN A 3 -34.24 56.29 -37.40
CA GLN A 3 -34.77 55.22 -36.54
C GLN A 3 -34.41 53.80 -37.01
N ASN A 4 -34.18 53.58 -38.31
CA ASN A 4 -33.85 52.25 -38.85
C ASN A 4 -32.39 51.82 -38.60
N LEU A 5 -31.45 52.76 -38.44
CA LEU A 5 -30.05 52.47 -38.15
C LEU A 5 -29.82 52.00 -36.70
N THR A 6 -30.61 52.52 -35.75
CA THR A 6 -30.54 52.15 -34.32
C THR A 6 -31.17 50.78 -34.02
N ILE A 7 -32.10 50.34 -34.86
CA ILE A 7 -32.74 49.03 -34.72
C ILE A 7 -31.75 47.94 -35.14
N ASN A 8 -31.13 48.06 -36.32
CA ASN A 8 -30.17 47.06 -36.82
C ASN A 8 -28.96 46.87 -35.88
N SER A 9 -28.40 47.94 -35.31
CA SER A 9 -27.27 47.83 -34.37
C SER A 9 -27.66 47.20 -33.02
N LYS A 10 -28.90 47.39 -32.56
CA LYS A 10 -29.44 46.70 -31.37
C LYS A 10 -29.68 45.22 -31.63
N PHE A 11 -30.16 44.88 -32.83
CA PHE A 11 -30.37 43.49 -33.26
C PHE A 11 -29.03 42.75 -33.41
N ASP A 12 -28.00 43.39 -33.97
CA ASP A 12 -26.64 42.81 -34.06
C ASP A 12 -26.00 42.61 -32.68
N LEU A 13 -26.22 43.55 -31.75
CA LEU A 13 -25.79 43.41 -30.36
C LEU A 13 -26.54 42.30 -29.63
N LEU A 14 -27.83 42.11 -29.92
CA LEU A 14 -28.66 41.05 -29.35
C LEU A 14 -28.25 39.68 -29.89
N MET A 15 -28.02 39.57 -31.20
CA MET A 15 -27.53 38.34 -31.84
C MET A 15 -26.14 37.95 -31.33
N LYS A 16 -25.21 38.91 -31.18
CA LYS A 16 -23.88 38.64 -30.60
C LYS A 16 -23.95 38.12 -29.17
N LYS A 17 -24.85 38.64 -28.33
CA LYS A 17 -25.08 38.15 -26.96
C LYS A 17 -25.66 36.75 -26.95
N ILE A 18 -26.60 36.45 -27.85
CA ILE A 18 -27.19 35.12 -28.00
C ILE A 18 -26.14 34.10 -28.48
N THR A 19 -25.27 34.47 -29.44
CA THR A 19 -24.18 33.61 -29.91
C THR A 19 -23.19 33.29 -28.78
N ILE A 20 -22.87 34.24 -27.91
CA ILE A 20 -21.99 34.01 -26.75
C ILE A 20 -22.63 33.06 -25.73
N ILE A 21 -23.93 33.20 -25.46
CA ILE A 21 -24.66 32.32 -24.53
C ILE A 21 -24.72 30.89 -25.08
N ILE A 22 -24.96 30.72 -26.39
CA ILE A 22 -24.96 29.41 -27.04
C ILE A 22 -23.56 28.77 -27.01
N ALA A 23 -22.51 29.56 -27.25
CA ALA A 23 -21.13 29.07 -27.18
C ALA A 23 -20.76 28.59 -25.77
N ILE A 24 -21.18 29.30 -24.72
CA ILE A 24 -20.97 28.90 -23.32
C ILE A 24 -21.81 27.65 -22.98
N ALA A 25 -23.05 27.55 -23.44
CA ALA A 25 -23.87 26.37 -23.22
C ALA A 25 -23.26 25.11 -23.87
N LEU A 26 -22.63 25.25 -25.04
CA LEU A 26 -21.99 24.13 -25.74
C LEU A 26 -20.76 23.58 -25.00
N THR A 27 -19.99 24.42 -24.31
CA THR A 27 -18.77 23.97 -23.60
C THR A 27 -19.06 23.17 -22.33
N ILE A 28 -20.21 23.40 -21.69
CA ILE A 28 -20.61 22.70 -20.45
C ILE A 28 -20.94 21.21 -20.70
N VAL A 29 -21.31 20.84 -21.93
CA VAL A 29 -21.63 19.44 -22.30
C VAL A 29 -20.36 18.58 -22.40
N PHE A 30 -19.22 19.17 -22.77
CA PHE A 30 -17.96 18.44 -22.93
C PHE A 30 -17.12 18.33 -21.66
N THR A 31 -17.45 19.07 -20.59
CA THR A 31 -16.78 18.97 -19.28
C THR A 31 -17.40 17.91 -18.36
N SER A 32 -18.19 16.96 -18.89
CA SER A 32 -18.64 15.80 -18.12
C SER A 32 -17.45 14.86 -17.88
N CYS A 33 -16.60 15.24 -16.93
CA CYS A 33 -15.61 14.35 -16.33
C CYS A 33 -16.38 13.15 -15.75
N LYS A 34 -16.36 12.03 -16.48
CA LYS A 34 -16.72 10.75 -15.89
C LYS A 34 -15.66 10.47 -14.82
N LYS A 35 -16.07 10.56 -13.55
CA LYS A 35 -15.30 10.02 -12.43
C LYS A 35 -14.97 8.57 -12.77
N ASP A 36 -13.71 8.18 -12.61
CA ASP A 36 -13.27 6.79 -12.78
C ASP A 36 -14.19 5.90 -11.93
N ARG A 37 -15.02 5.13 -12.62
CA ARG A 37 -15.82 4.12 -11.97
C ARG A 37 -14.95 2.88 -11.88
N PHE A 38 -14.46 2.61 -10.68
CA PHE A 38 -13.94 1.30 -10.33
C PHE A 38 -15.13 0.34 -10.20
N ASP A 39 -15.79 0.05 -11.34
CA ASP A 39 -16.91 -0.92 -11.41
C ASP A 39 -16.41 -2.37 -11.30
N ASN A 40 -15.09 -2.56 -11.17
CA ASN A 40 -14.49 -3.80 -10.69
C ASN A 40 -13.72 -3.49 -9.41
N ILE A 41 -14.43 -3.52 -8.29
CA ILE A 41 -13.76 -3.79 -7.02
C ILE A 41 -13.37 -5.26 -7.13
N ASP A 42 -12.13 -5.54 -7.55
CA ASP A 42 -11.57 -6.87 -7.37
C ASP A 42 -11.88 -7.28 -5.92
N PRO A 43 -12.50 -8.45 -5.70
CA PRO A 43 -12.92 -8.85 -4.37
C PRO A 43 -11.70 -8.76 -3.47
N LYS A 44 -11.75 -7.84 -2.51
CA LYS A 44 -10.67 -7.68 -1.54
C LYS A 44 -10.60 -9.02 -0.81
N PRO A 45 -9.43 -9.69 -0.82
CA PRO A 45 -9.28 -10.97 -0.15
C PRO A 45 -9.64 -10.77 1.32
N VAL A 46 -10.58 -11.58 1.81
CA VAL A 46 -11.06 -11.49 3.19
C VAL A 46 -10.01 -12.08 4.14
N ASN A 47 -9.23 -13.04 3.63
CA ASN A 47 -8.22 -13.78 4.36
C ASN A 47 -6.92 -13.88 3.57
N MET A 48 -5.83 -14.28 4.24
CA MET A 48 -4.50 -14.37 3.62
C MET A 48 -4.43 -15.45 2.54
N GLU A 49 -5.29 -16.46 2.62
CA GLU A 49 -5.37 -17.60 1.70
C GLU A 49 -5.95 -17.20 0.33
N GLU A 50 -6.67 -16.08 0.26
CA GLU A 50 -7.27 -15.55 -0.97
C GLU A 50 -6.30 -14.62 -1.73
N LEU A 51 -5.10 -14.38 -1.19
CA LEU A 51 -4.07 -13.59 -1.85
C LEU A 51 -3.49 -14.35 -3.03
N THR A 52 -3.74 -13.85 -4.23
CA THR A 52 -3.09 -14.34 -5.45
C THR A 52 -1.66 -13.81 -5.50
N VAL A 53 -0.70 -14.60 -5.01
CA VAL A 53 0.74 -14.27 -5.08
C VAL A 53 1.42 -15.06 -6.21
N PRO A 54 2.45 -14.49 -6.87
CA PRO A 54 3.28 -15.21 -7.83
C PRO A 54 3.89 -16.49 -7.23
N SER A 55 4.15 -17.51 -8.05
CA SER A 55 4.75 -18.78 -7.58
C SER A 55 6.17 -18.63 -7.01
N ASN A 56 6.84 -17.52 -7.32
CA ASN A 56 8.16 -17.17 -6.79
C ASN A 56 8.10 -16.15 -5.63
N PHE A 57 6.92 -15.90 -5.08
CA PHE A 57 6.76 -14.99 -3.95
C PHE A 57 7.25 -15.63 -2.65
N ASP A 58 8.21 -14.97 -2.00
CA ASP A 58 8.80 -15.42 -0.73
C ASP A 58 8.44 -14.42 0.39
N TRP A 59 7.67 -14.90 1.37
CA TRP A 59 7.34 -14.14 2.57
C TRP A 59 8.58 -14.08 3.47
N LYS A 60 9.52 -13.16 3.19
CA LYS A 60 10.75 -12.92 3.97
C LYS A 60 10.49 -12.30 5.37
N THR A 61 9.44 -12.72 6.04
CA THR A 61 8.98 -12.20 7.33
C THR A 61 9.76 -12.80 8.50
N THR A 62 10.38 -13.97 8.30
CA THR A 62 11.20 -14.64 9.31
C THR A 62 12.58 -15.01 8.78
N LYS A 63 13.55 -15.09 9.68
CA LYS A 63 14.90 -15.58 9.44
C LYS A 63 15.21 -16.71 10.42
N ASP A 64 15.95 -17.69 9.92
CA ASP A 64 16.46 -18.79 10.72
C ASP A 64 17.92 -18.52 11.11
N ILE A 65 18.21 -18.60 12.40
CA ILE A 65 19.55 -18.46 12.96
C ILE A 65 19.91 -19.80 13.61
N GLN A 66 21.04 -20.37 13.20
CA GLN A 66 21.58 -21.56 13.85
C GLN A 66 22.63 -21.15 14.88
N LEU A 67 22.37 -21.46 16.15
CA LEU A 67 23.28 -21.17 17.24
C LEU A 67 23.91 -22.47 17.71
N THR A 68 25.24 -22.44 17.83
CA THR A 68 26.02 -23.58 18.34
C THR A 68 26.79 -23.12 19.56
N MET A 69 26.62 -23.83 20.67
CA MET A 69 27.15 -23.45 21.98
C MET A 69 27.69 -24.66 22.72
N SER A 70 28.77 -24.43 23.48
CA SER A 70 29.38 -25.42 24.37
C SER A 70 29.76 -24.72 25.67
N ALA A 71 29.46 -25.34 26.81
CA ALA A 71 29.81 -24.82 28.11
C ALA A 71 30.90 -25.69 28.77
N PRO A 72 31.81 -25.09 29.57
CA PRO A 72 32.82 -25.84 30.33
C PRO A 72 32.24 -26.55 31.57
N SER A 73 31.02 -26.23 31.96
CA SER A 73 30.32 -26.77 33.13
C SER A 73 28.81 -26.88 32.87
N ASN A 74 28.11 -27.58 33.76
CA ASN A 74 26.64 -27.68 33.69
C ASN A 74 25.99 -26.31 33.93
N GLY A 75 25.00 -25.94 33.12
CA GLY A 75 24.31 -24.68 33.31
C GLY A 75 23.11 -24.48 32.37
N ILE A 76 22.24 -23.53 32.73
CA ILE A 76 21.16 -23.08 31.86
C ILE A 76 21.66 -21.89 31.06
N VAL A 77 21.47 -21.95 29.75
CA VAL A 77 21.68 -20.83 28.83
C VAL A 77 20.34 -20.33 28.34
N GLU A 78 20.23 -19.01 28.20
CA GLU A 78 19.05 -18.32 27.68
C GLU A 78 19.48 -17.49 26.48
N VAL A 79 18.73 -17.59 25.39
CA VAL A 79 18.85 -16.69 24.25
C VAL A 79 17.73 -15.68 24.36
N SER A 80 18.08 -14.41 24.48
CA SER A 80 17.13 -13.30 24.64
C SER A 80 17.47 -12.15 23.70
N ASN A 81 16.51 -11.26 23.47
CA ASN A 81 16.76 -10.02 22.72
C ASN A 81 17.34 -8.92 23.62
N SER A 82 17.59 -7.74 23.02
CA SER A 82 18.10 -6.56 23.73
C SER A 82 17.19 -6.03 24.83
N GLN A 83 15.92 -6.45 24.86
CA GLN A 83 14.95 -6.13 25.91
C GLN A 83 14.85 -7.22 26.99
N ASN A 84 15.74 -8.21 26.97
CA ASN A 84 15.74 -9.39 27.85
C ASN A 84 14.49 -10.27 27.71
N ILE A 85 13.84 -10.28 26.55
CA ILE A 85 12.76 -11.22 26.25
C ILE A 85 13.39 -12.54 25.81
N ALA A 86 13.15 -13.60 26.60
CA ALA A 86 13.70 -14.93 26.33
C ALA A 86 12.99 -15.60 25.14
N TYR A 87 13.77 -16.02 24.15
CA TYR A 87 13.29 -16.86 23.05
C TYR A 87 13.39 -18.33 23.35
N GLN A 88 14.52 -18.76 23.92
CA GLN A 88 14.78 -20.16 24.17
C GLN A 88 15.72 -20.34 25.36
N LYS A 89 15.52 -21.43 26.10
CA LYS A 89 16.39 -21.88 27.18
C LYS A 89 16.86 -23.30 26.90
N ALA A 90 18.10 -23.58 27.22
CA ALA A 90 18.67 -24.92 27.11
C ALA A 90 19.53 -25.22 28.33
N PHE A 91 19.60 -26.50 28.71
CA PHE A 91 20.56 -26.97 29.71
C PHE A 91 21.76 -27.56 28.98
N LEU A 92 22.94 -27.00 29.24
CA LEU A 92 24.20 -27.45 28.66
C LEU A 92 24.93 -28.34 29.65
N THR A 93 25.55 -29.39 29.12
CA THR A 93 26.45 -30.28 29.84
C THR A 93 27.87 -30.12 29.29
N PRO A 94 28.91 -30.24 30.14
CA PRO A 94 30.28 -30.09 29.71
C PRO A 94 30.66 -31.16 28.68
N GLY A 95 31.43 -30.76 27.68
CA GLY A 95 31.87 -31.64 26.59
C GLY A 95 30.81 -31.96 25.54
N THR A 96 29.58 -31.43 25.66
CA THR A 96 28.52 -31.61 24.66
C THR A 96 28.25 -30.29 23.93
N THR A 97 28.37 -30.31 22.60
CA THR A 97 27.96 -29.19 21.76
C THR A 97 26.45 -29.23 21.58
N TYR A 98 25.78 -28.12 21.89
CA TYR A 98 24.36 -27.95 21.69
C TYR A 98 24.11 -27.04 20.49
N THR A 99 23.29 -27.50 19.56
CA THR A 99 22.88 -26.74 18.39
C THR A 99 21.38 -26.49 18.45
N MET A 100 20.97 -25.23 18.38
CA MET A 100 19.57 -24.84 18.28
C MET A 100 19.29 -24.06 16.99
N LYS A 101 18.10 -24.27 16.44
CA LYS A 101 17.54 -23.47 15.35
C LYS A 101 16.55 -22.47 15.93
N LEU A 102 16.86 -21.19 15.80
CA LEU A 102 16.03 -20.09 16.26
C LEU A 102 15.39 -19.37 15.07
N THR A 103 14.06 -19.37 15.01
CA THR A 103 13.31 -18.64 13.96
C THR A 103 12.83 -17.32 14.54
N LEU A 104 13.35 -16.20 14.01
CA LEU A 104 13.01 -14.85 14.46
C LEU A 104 12.33 -14.06 13.34
N PRO A 105 11.46 -13.09 13.67
CA PRO A 105 11.03 -12.09 12.70
C PRO A 105 12.23 -11.33 12.10
N THR A 106 12.16 -10.99 10.82
CA THR A 106 13.27 -10.33 10.10
C THR A 106 13.63 -8.96 10.70
N TYR A 107 12.67 -8.27 11.31
CA TYR A 107 12.89 -6.98 11.97
C TYR A 107 13.68 -7.08 13.28
N GLU A 108 13.79 -8.27 13.88
CA GLU A 108 14.48 -8.47 15.14
C GLU A 108 15.98 -8.26 14.93
N LYS A 109 16.59 -7.35 15.69
CA LYS A 109 18.03 -7.11 15.59
C LYS A 109 18.76 -8.21 16.38
N PRO A 110 19.78 -8.87 15.76
CA PRO A 110 20.60 -9.85 16.45
C PRO A 110 21.43 -9.23 17.57
#